data_AF-A0A143HCQ4-F1
#
_entry.id   AF-A0A143HCQ4-F1
#
_cell.length_a   1.000
_cell.length_b   1.000
_cell.length_c   1.000
_cell.angle_alpha   90.00
_cell.angle_beta   90.00
_cell.angle_gamma   90.00
#
_symmetry.space_group_name_H-M   'P 1'
#
loop_
_entity.id
_entity.type
_entity.pdbx_description
1 polymer ?
#
loop_
_entity_poly.entity_id
_entity_poly.type
_entity_poly.pdbx_seq_one_letter_code
_entity_poly.pdbx_strand_id
1 'polypeptide(L)'
;MISLKLVKQWLKIDWDEEDVILEFLIVSANSHLLGSGCVIPSVDSPDYQTYELAVLMLVSHWYNNRTGVDDMNDILSKPLTYGIQDLILKLKAIPKPILGDVHA
;
A
#
# COMPACT_ATOMS: atom_id res chain seq x y z
N MET A 1 -10.42 -4.37 -1.68
CA MET A 1 -9.25 -4.35 -2.58
C MET A 1 -9.30 -3.04 -3.34
N ILE A 2 -8.19 -2.30 -3.39
CA ILE A 2 -8.15 -1.00 -4.06
C ILE A 2 -8.32 -1.16 -5.58
N SER A 3 -9.06 -0.25 -6.22
CA SER A 3 -9.25 -0.30 -7.67
C SER A 3 -8.15 0.45 -8.43
N LEU A 4 -7.81 -0.03 -9.63
CA LEU A 4 -6.90 0.66 -10.55
C LEU A 4 -7.37 2.10 -10.82
N LYS A 5 -8.68 2.30 -10.99
CA LYS A 5 -9.28 3.63 -11.18
C LYS A 5 -8.93 4.59 -10.04
N LEU A 6 -9.04 4.14 -8.78
CA LEU A 6 -8.72 4.98 -7.62
C LEU A 6 -7.23 5.33 -7.58
N VAL A 7 -6.35 4.37 -7.91
CA VAL A 7 -4.91 4.62 -8.01
C VAL A 7 -4.58 5.64 -9.09
N LYS A 8 -5.18 5.53 -10.28
CA LYS A 8 -5.02 6.49 -11.37
C LYS A 8 -5.48 7.89 -10.96
N GLN A 9 -6.64 7.99 -10.32
CA GLN A 9 -7.14 9.25 -9.77
C GLN A 9 -6.19 9.86 -8.72
N TRP A 10 -5.64 9.03 -7.84
CA TRP A 10 -4.67 9.46 -6.84
C TRP A 10 -3.37 9.99 -7.46
N LEU A 11 -2.86 9.31 -8.49
CA LEU A 11 -1.66 9.69 -9.23
C LEU A 11 -1.87 10.78 -10.28
N LYS A 12 -3.12 11.18 -10.52
CA LYS A 12 -3.51 12.11 -11.60
C LYS A 12 -3.11 11.61 -13.00
N ILE A 13 -3.32 10.32 -13.24
CA ILE A 13 -3.08 9.66 -14.53
C ILE A 13 -4.44 9.46 -15.21
N ASP A 14 -4.60 10.04 -16.40
CA ASP A 14 -5.85 10.00 -17.16
C ASP A 14 -5.79 9.04 -18.38
N TRP A 15 -4.67 8.34 -18.56
CA TRP A 15 -4.40 7.46 -19.71
C TRP A 15 -4.09 6.02 -19.27
N ASP A 16 -4.05 5.06 -20.20
CA ASP A 16 -4.09 3.61 -19.90
C ASP A 16 -2.73 2.90 -20.08
N GLU A 17 -1.72 3.58 -20.63
CA GLU A 17 -0.39 3.01 -20.92
C GLU A 17 0.32 2.45 -19.67
N GLU A 18 0.00 2.98 -18.49
CA GLU A 18 0.62 2.58 -17.22
C GLU A 18 -0.20 1.51 -16.47
N ASP A 19 -1.36 1.08 -16.99
CA ASP A 19 -2.29 0.21 -16.27
C ASP A 19 -1.63 -1.08 -15.78
N VAL A 20 -0.86 -1.74 -16.65
CA VAL A 20 -0.14 -2.99 -16.31
C VAL A 20 0.85 -2.77 -15.16
N ILE A 21 1.56 -1.64 -15.17
CA ILE A 21 2.55 -1.31 -14.13
C ILE A 21 1.82 -0.98 -12.82
N LEU A 22 0.74 -0.21 -12.88
CA LEU A 22 -0.04 0.16 -11.71
C LEU A 22 -0.70 -1.06 -11.06
N GLU A 23 -1.26 -1.99 -11.83
CA GLU A 23 -1.79 -3.25 -11.33
C GLU A 23 -0.72 -4.09 -10.61
N PHE A 24 0.46 -4.21 -11.22
CA PHE A 24 1.60 -4.88 -10.60
C PHE A 24 2.01 -4.24 -9.27
N LEU A 25 2.05 -2.90 -9.22
CA LEU A 25 2.40 -2.18 -7.99
C LEU A 25 1.33 -2.34 -6.91
N ILE A 26 0.04 -2.35 -7.27
CA ILE A 26 -1.06 -2.61 -6.32
C ILE A 26 -0.87 -3.98 -5.67
N VAL A 27 -0.67 -5.03 -6.48
CA VAL A 27 -0.45 -6.39 -5.97
C VAL A 27 0.78 -6.42 -5.06
N SER A 28 1.88 -5.83 -5.50
CA SER A 28 3.13 -5.76 -4.74
C SER A 28 2.96 -5.04 -3.39
N ALA A 29 2.17 -3.96 -3.35
CA ALA A 29 1.94 -3.19 -2.13
C ALA A 29 1.15 -4.00 -1.10
N ASN A 30 0.10 -4.71 -1.55
CA ASN A 30 -0.67 -5.61 -0.69
C ASN A 30 0.23 -6.73 -0.14
N SER A 31 1.02 -7.38 -1.00
CA SER A 31 1.96 -8.42 -0.59
C SER A 31 3.01 -7.91 0.40
N HIS A 32 3.51 -6.69 0.21
CA HIS A 32 4.48 -6.07 1.11
C HIS A 32 3.89 -5.81 2.50
N LEU A 33 2.68 -5.26 2.57
CA LEU A 33 1.98 -5.03 3.84
C LEU A 33 1.73 -6.36 4.58
N LEU A 34 1.25 -7.37 3.88
CA LEU A 34 1.04 -8.72 4.44
C LEU A 34 2.35 -9.34 4.93
N GLY A 35 3.41 -9.29 4.11
CA GLY A 35 4.75 -9.78 4.48
C GLY A 35 5.36 -9.03 5.67
N SER A 36 4.97 -7.78 5.86
CA SER A 36 5.36 -6.96 7.02
C SER A 36 4.59 -7.30 8.30
N GLY A 37 3.60 -8.21 8.21
CA GLY A 37 2.79 -8.69 9.33
C GLY A 37 1.49 -7.93 9.55
N CYS A 38 1.09 -7.03 8.64
CA CYS A 38 -0.22 -6.39 8.65
C CYS A 38 -1.31 -7.41 8.30
N VAL A 39 -2.54 -7.13 8.76
CA VAL A 39 -3.75 -7.83 8.32
C VAL A 39 -4.52 -6.95 7.34
N ILE A 40 -5.31 -7.57 6.47
CA ILE A 40 -6.30 -6.84 5.67
C ILE A 40 -7.54 -6.65 6.55
N PRO A 41 -7.92 -5.42 6.91
CA PRO A 41 -9.11 -5.17 7.71
C PRO A 41 -10.39 -5.52 6.95
N SER A 42 -11.48 -5.78 7.68
CA SER A 42 -12.82 -5.88 7.07
C SER A 42 -13.20 -4.55 6.43
N VAL A 43 -13.93 -4.58 5.30
CA VAL A 43 -14.38 -3.38 4.57
C VAL A 43 -15.19 -2.40 5.40
N ASP A 44 -15.87 -2.90 6.45
CA ASP A 44 -16.67 -2.09 7.36
C ASP A 44 -15.85 -1.49 8.54
N SER A 45 -14.57 -1.85 8.66
CA SER A 45 -13.68 -1.33 9.71
C SER A 45 -13.13 0.05 9.34
N PRO A 46 -12.99 0.99 10.29
CA PRO A 46 -12.27 2.25 10.07
C PRO A 46 -10.78 2.03 9.69
N ASP A 47 -10.23 0.86 10.00
CA ASP A 47 -8.87 0.51 9.61
C ASP A 47 -8.75 0.18 8.11
N TYR A 48 -9.86 -0.12 7.44
CA TYR A 48 -9.87 -0.45 6.02
C TYR A 48 -9.41 0.74 5.16
N GLN A 49 -9.91 1.95 5.46
CA GLN A 49 -9.44 3.17 4.78
C GLN A 49 -7.96 3.46 5.08
N THR A 50 -7.50 3.10 6.29
CA THR A 50 -6.09 3.21 6.67
C THR A 50 -5.21 2.27 5.84
N TYR A 51 -5.70 1.04 5.62
CA TYR A 51 -5.04 0.07 4.74
C TYR A 51 -5.01 0.55 3.28
N GLU A 52 -6.14 1.05 2.76
CA GLU A 52 -6.20 1.59 1.40
C GLU A 52 -5.25 2.77 1.20
N LEU A 53 -5.17 3.68 2.19
CA LEU A 53 -4.22 4.79 2.15
C LEU A 53 -2.77 4.28 2.15
N ALA A 54 -2.43 3.28 2.96
CA ALA A 54 -1.09 2.70 2.96
C ALA A 54 -0.71 2.12 1.59
N VAL A 55 -1.65 1.43 0.93
CA VAL A 55 -1.47 0.92 -0.44
C VAL A 55 -1.25 2.07 -1.43
N LEU A 56 -2.09 3.11 -1.39
CA LEU A 56 -1.93 4.29 -2.27
C LEU A 56 -0.55 4.94 -2.11
N MET A 57 -0.10 5.13 -0.87
CA MET A 57 1.18 5.76 -0.59
C MET A 57 2.36 4.90 -1.07
N LEU A 58 2.31 3.57 -0.88
CA LEU A 58 3.33 2.65 -1.37
C LEU A 58 3.40 2.63 -2.90
N VAL A 59 2.26 2.47 -3.57
CA VAL A 59 2.18 2.51 -5.03
C VAL A 59 2.71 3.83 -5.56
N SER A 60 2.33 4.95 -4.95
CA SER A 60 2.83 6.27 -5.36
C SER A 60 4.31 6.41 -5.20
N HIS A 61 4.85 5.94 -4.07
CA HIS A 61 6.28 6.00 -3.81
C HIS A 61 7.04 5.18 -4.84
N TRP A 62 6.67 3.92 -5.09
CA TRP A 62 7.39 3.07 -6.06
C TRP A 62 7.18 3.48 -7.53
N TYR A 63 6.00 3.99 -7.87
CA TYR A 63 5.74 4.49 -9.22
C TYR A 63 6.64 5.68 -9.56
N ASN A 64 6.80 6.60 -8.61
CA ASN A 64 7.66 7.78 -8.75
C ASN A 64 9.15 7.44 -8.60
N ASN A 65 9.49 6.40 -7.82
CA ASN A 65 10.85 6.00 -7.50
C ASN A 65 11.17 4.63 -8.12
N ARG A 66 11.51 4.62 -9.41
CA ARG A 66 11.85 3.38 -10.13
C ARG A 66 13.31 2.95 -9.96
N THR A 67 14.14 3.79 -9.36
CA THR A 67 15.52 3.49 -9.00
C THR A 67 15.53 2.82 -7.63
N GLY A 68 15.88 1.54 -7.56
CA GLY A 68 15.94 0.77 -6.30
C GLY A 68 17.07 1.18 -5.34
N VAL A 69 17.61 2.38 -5.51
CA VAL A 69 18.71 2.96 -4.74
C VAL A 69 18.29 4.37 -4.35
N ASP A 70 18.32 4.67 -3.06
CA ASP A 70 18.30 6.05 -2.57
C ASP A 70 19.63 6.69 -3.00
N ASP A 71 19.67 7.30 -4.19
CA ASP A 71 20.77 8.18 -4.52
C ASP A 71 20.53 9.48 -3.76
N MET A 72 21.35 9.75 -2.75
CA MET A 72 21.22 10.98 -1.94
C MET A 72 21.33 12.27 -2.77
N ASN A 73 21.77 12.19 -4.04
CA ASN A 73 21.80 13.29 -5.00
C ASN A 73 20.58 13.31 -5.94
N ASP A 74 19.80 12.24 -6.01
CA ASP A 74 18.56 12.20 -6.77
C ASP A 74 17.41 12.74 -5.90
N ILE A 75 16.99 13.95 -6.25
CA ILE A 75 15.88 14.67 -5.61
C ILE A 75 14.57 13.87 -5.70
N LEU A 76 14.51 12.89 -6.62
CA LEU A 76 13.38 12.01 -6.82
C LEU A 76 13.42 10.81 -5.88
N SER A 77 14.57 10.16 -5.66
CA SER A 77 14.69 9.02 -4.72
C SER A 77 14.56 9.49 -3.27
N LYS A 78 13.32 9.64 -2.83
CA LYS A 78 12.97 10.02 -1.47
C LYS A 78 12.76 8.75 -0.66
N PRO A 79 13.36 8.61 0.53
CA PRO A 79 13.11 7.46 1.39
C PRO A 79 11.62 7.35 1.71
N LEU A 80 11.19 6.14 2.06
CA LEU A 80 9.83 5.88 2.50
C LEU A 80 9.46 6.86 3.63
N THR A 81 8.55 7.78 3.37
CA THR A 81 8.23 8.87 4.31
C THR A 81 7.70 8.28 5.62
N TYR A 82 8.05 8.87 6.76
CA TYR A 82 7.62 8.44 8.10
C TYR A 82 6.12 8.13 8.21
N GLY A 83 5.28 8.86 7.47
CA GLY A 83 3.84 8.58 7.39
C GLY A 83 3.50 7.15 6.97
N ILE A 84 4.21 6.54 6.01
CA ILE A 84 3.94 5.16 5.58
C ILE A 84 4.32 4.17 6.69
N GLN A 85 5.45 4.41 7.38
CA GLN A 85 5.90 3.58 8.50
C GLN A 85 4.91 3.61 9.66
N ASP A 86 4.36 4.78 9.98
CA ASP A 86 3.31 4.94 11.00
C ASP A 86 2.02 4.18 10.65
N LEU A 87 1.62 4.20 9.37
CA LEU A 87 0.45 3.44 8.91
C LEU A 87 0.69 1.93 9.03
N ILE A 88 1.86 1.44 8.62
CA ILE A 88 2.24 0.03 8.77
C ILE A 88 2.22 -0.36 10.26
N LEU A 89 2.76 0.48 11.14
CA LEU A 89 2.76 0.20 12.58
C LEU A 89 1.34 0.09 13.15
N LYS A 90 0.44 1.01 12.78
CA LYS A 90 -0.98 0.97 13.17
C LYS A 90 -1.67 -0.31 12.67
N LEU A 91 -1.46 -0.65 11.40
CA LEU A 91 -2.06 -1.84 10.79
C LEU A 91 -1.54 -3.15 11.41
N LYS A 92 -0.27 -3.19 11.84
CA LYS A 92 0.30 -4.33 12.57
C LYS A 92 -0.26 -4.50 13.98
N ALA A 93 -0.75 -3.41 14.59
CA ALA A 93 -1.33 -3.43 15.94
C ALA A 93 -2.77 -3.96 15.96
N ILE A 94 -3.42 -4.12 14.80
CA ILE A 94 -4.76 -4.69 14.70
C ILE A 94 -4.74 -6.13 15.23
N PRO A 95 -5.63 -6.49 16.18
CA PRO A 95 -5.72 -7.84 16.70
C PRO A 95 -5.94 -8.84 15.57
N LYS A 96 -5.07 -9.85 15.49
CA LYS A 96 -5.21 -10.93 14.52
C LYS A 96 -6.38 -11.82 14.96
N PRO A 97 -7.29 -12.22 14.05
CA PRO A 97 -8.31 -13.19 14.39
C PRO A 97 -7.64 -14.46 14.92
N ILE A 98 -8.04 -14.89 16.12
CA ILE A 98 -7.53 -16.11 16.74
C ILE A 98 -8.03 -17.27 15.89
N LEU A 99 -7.14 -18.17 15.48
CA LEU A 99 -7.42 -19.30 14.58
C LEU A 99 -8.38 -20.37 15.17
N GLY A 100 -9.20 -20.02 16.16
CA GLY A 100 -9.98 -20.95 16.99
C GLY A 100 -11.50 -20.97 16.79
N ASP A 101 -12.11 -19.93 16.22
CA ASP A 101 -13.58 -19.81 16.16
C ASP A 101 -14.16 -20.23 14.80
N VAL A 102 -13.75 -21.39 14.28
CA VAL A 102 -14.35 -22.03 13.08
C VAL A 102 -15.10 -23.32 13.38
N HIS A 103 -15.36 -23.64 14.64
CA HIS A 103 -16.22 -24.75 15.02
C HIS A 103 -17.16 -24.38 16.17
N ALA A 104 -18.37 -23.93 15.82
CA ALA A 104 -19.60 -24.10 16.60
C ALA A 104 -20.81 -24.04 15.66
#